data_AF-A0A924CYC1-F1
#
_entry.id   AF-A0A924CYC1-F1
#
_cell.length_a   1.000
_cell.length_b   1.000
_cell.length_c   1.000
_cell.angle_alpha   90.00
_cell.angle_beta   90.00
_cell.angle_gamma   90.00
#
_symmetry.space_group_name_H-M   'P 1'
#
loop_
_entity.id
_entity.type
_entity.pdbx_description
1 polymer ?
#
loop_
_entity_poly.entity_id
_entity_poly.type
_entity_poly.pdbx_seq_one_letter_code
_entity_poly.pdbx_strand_id
1 'polypeptide(L)'
;MTEIAAPVAPPAHRRRRVVFIGIAIGLAIIAGISLYPRDIDAATAAKMADRLLDQYRRANGESFHAFSPREDRIWADGWEFRWRYRPCPQFASLRVWISRDGRRASFAELPDCAPTQGFMVNPLKT
;
A
#
# COMPACT_ATOMS: atom_id res chain seq x y z
N MET A 1 67.22 -6.88 29.39
CA MET A 1 66.49 -5.62 29.10
C MET A 1 65.58 -5.92 27.92
N THR A 2 64.26 -5.97 28.15
CA THR A 2 63.28 -6.37 27.13
C THR A 2 62.45 -5.15 26.81
N GLU A 3 62.65 -4.59 25.62
CA GLU A 3 61.92 -3.41 25.14
C GLU A 3 60.53 -3.85 24.68
N ILE A 4 59.50 -3.41 25.40
CA ILE A 4 58.10 -3.68 25.05
C ILE A 4 57.67 -2.60 24.06
N ALA A 5 57.60 -2.95 22.77
CA ALA A 5 57.10 -2.06 21.74
C ALA A 5 55.61 -1.74 21.98
N ALA A 6 55.30 -0.45 22.11
CA ALA A 6 53.94 0.05 22.29
C ALA A 6 53.07 -0.20 21.04
N PRO A 7 51.76 -0.45 21.20
CA PRO A 7 50.87 -0.69 20.06
C PRO A 7 50.70 0.59 19.23
N VAL A 8 51.16 0.54 17.98
CA VAL A 8 50.93 1.61 16.99
C VAL A 8 49.44 1.70 16.71
N ALA A 9 48.80 2.77 17.17
CA ALA A 9 47.41 3.07 16.86
C ALA A 9 47.25 3.28 15.34
N PRO A 10 46.23 2.67 14.70
CA PRO A 10 46.06 2.79 13.26
C PRO A 10 45.79 4.25 12.87
N PRO A 11 46.41 4.77 11.79
CA PRO A 11 46.29 6.17 11.39
C PRO A 11 44.82 6.54 11.12
N ALA A 12 44.41 7.75 11.50
CA ALA A 12 43.02 8.23 11.43
C ALA A 12 42.39 8.10 10.03
N HIS A 13 43.20 8.19 8.97
CA HIS A 13 42.78 7.95 7.58
C HIS A 13 42.25 6.52 7.34
N ARG A 14 42.82 5.50 8.01
CA ARG A 14 42.37 4.10 7.90
C ARG A 14 41.00 3.91 8.53
N ARG A 15 40.74 4.54 9.68
CA ARG A 15 39.42 4.52 10.35
C ARG A 15 38.37 5.22 9.51
N ARG A 16 38.68 6.40 8.96
CA ARG A 16 37.76 7.16 8.10
C ARG A 16 37.41 6.40 6.83
N ARG A 17 38.38 5.69 6.22
CA ARG A 17 38.16 4.86 5.03
C ARG A 17 37.25 3.66 5.31
N VAL A 18 37.42 3.00 6.46
CA VAL A 18 36.54 1.89 6.89
C VAL A 18 35.10 2.37 7.10
N VAL A 19 34.90 3.54 7.71
CA VAL A 19 33.56 4.13 7.88
C VAL A 19 32.91 4.43 6.53
N PHE A 20 33.62 5.04 5.59
CA PHE A 20 33.08 5.31 4.25
C PHE A 20 32.74 4.03 3.48
N ILE A 21 33.56 2.99 3.59
CA ILE A 21 33.26 1.67 3.00
C ILE A 21 31.99 1.08 3.64
N GLY A 22 31.85 1.17 4.96
CA GLY A 22 30.64 0.72 5.67
C GLY A 22 29.38 1.46 5.21
N ILE A 23 29.45 2.78 5.05
CA ILE A 23 28.34 3.60 4.54
C ILE A 23 28.01 3.21 3.09
N ALA A 24 29.03 3.05 2.23
CA ALA A 24 28.83 2.66 0.84
C ALA A 24 28.18 1.28 0.71
N ILE A 25 28.62 0.30 1.51
CA ILE A 25 28.01 -1.03 1.57
C ILE A 25 26.57 -0.95 2.08
N GLY A 26 26.31 -0.19 3.14
CA GLY A 26 24.97 0.02 3.67
C GLY A 26 24.02 0.62 2.63
N LEU A 27 24.47 1.66 1.92
CA LEU A 27 23.71 2.28 0.83
C LEU A 27 23.47 1.31 -0.33
N ALA A 28 24.47 0.51 -0.71
CA ALA A 28 24.33 -0.49 -1.77
C ALA A 28 23.32 -1.58 -1.42
N ILE A 29 23.30 -2.04 -0.15
CA ILE A 29 22.31 -3.01 0.34
C ILE A 29 20.90 -2.41 0.33
N ILE A 30 20.73 -1.19 0.84
CA ILE A 30 19.42 -0.50 0.85
C ILE A 30 18.91 -0.28 -0.58
N ALA A 31 19.79 0.15 -1.49
CA ALA A 31 19.47 0.31 -2.90
C ALA A 31 19.07 -1.03 -3.54
N GLY A 32 19.85 -2.08 -3.28
CA GLY A 32 19.56 -3.43 -3.77
C GLY A 32 18.20 -3.97 -3.32
N ILE A 33 17.86 -3.79 -2.03
CA ILE A 33 16.57 -4.23 -1.49
C ILE A 33 15.41 -3.40 -2.07
N SER A 34 15.61 -2.10 -2.29
CA SER A 34 14.60 -1.21 -2.84
C SER A 34 14.26 -1.51 -4.31
N LEU A 35 15.16 -2.17 -5.03
CA LEU A 35 14.96 -2.59 -6.43
C LEU A 35 14.16 -3.88 -6.57
N TYR A 36 14.02 -4.69 -5.51
CA TYR A 36 13.16 -5.87 -5.55
C TYR A 36 11.69 -5.43 -5.37
N PRO A 37 10.81 -5.62 -6.37
CA PRO A 37 9.40 -5.43 -6.18
C PRO A 37 8.93 -6.45 -5.13
N ARG A 38 8.64 -5.98 -3.92
CA ARG A 38 7.97 -6.80 -2.92
C ARG A 38 6.50 -6.86 -3.29
N ASP A 39 6.08 -8.02 -3.76
CA ASP A 39 4.66 -8.34 -3.79
C ASP A 39 4.12 -8.30 -2.37
N ILE A 40 3.00 -7.63 -2.17
CA ILE A 40 2.29 -7.63 -0.89
C ILE A 40 1.49 -8.93 -0.77
N ASP A 41 1.20 -9.35 0.45
CA ASP A 41 0.31 -10.48 0.68
C ASP A 41 -1.17 -10.04 0.69
N ALA A 42 -2.07 -11.01 0.56
CA ALA A 42 -3.52 -10.75 0.53
C ALA A 42 -4.01 -10.05 1.83
N ALA A 43 -3.39 -10.36 2.98
CA ALA A 43 -3.73 -9.73 4.26
C ALA A 43 -3.34 -8.24 4.31
N THR A 44 -2.19 -7.87 3.74
CA THR A 44 -1.80 -6.46 3.62
C THR A 44 -2.73 -5.72 2.66
N ALA A 45 -3.03 -6.31 1.50
CA ALA A 45 -3.96 -5.73 0.52
C ALA A 45 -5.35 -5.49 1.13
N ALA A 46 -5.87 -6.46 1.89
CA ALA A 46 -7.13 -6.35 2.62
C ALA A 46 -7.15 -5.17 3.59
N LYS A 47 -6.11 -5.02 4.43
CA LYS A 47 -5.99 -3.89 5.37
C LYS A 47 -5.88 -2.53 4.67
N MET A 48 -5.32 -2.49 3.46
CA MET A 48 -5.28 -1.26 2.66
C MET A 48 -6.67 -0.92 2.13
N ALA A 49 -7.39 -1.92 1.62
CA ALA A 49 -8.75 -1.74 1.13
C ALA A 49 -9.73 -1.32 2.23
N ASP A 50 -9.63 -1.91 3.43
CA ASP A 50 -10.46 -1.52 4.59
C ASP A 50 -10.21 -0.06 5.00
N ARG A 51 -8.94 0.40 4.97
CA ARG A 51 -8.59 1.80 5.22
C ARG A 51 -9.20 2.75 4.18
N LEU A 52 -9.24 2.34 2.91
CA LEU A 52 -9.86 3.11 1.84
C LEU A 52 -11.38 3.17 2.00
N LEU A 53 -12.03 2.07 2.38
CA LEU A 53 -13.46 2.08 2.72
C LEU A 53 -13.74 3.07 3.86
N ASP A 54 -12.96 3.04 4.94
CA ASP A 54 -13.15 3.95 6.06
C ASP A 54 -12.95 5.41 5.68
N GLN A 55 -11.97 5.70 4.81
CA GLN A 55 -11.76 7.05 4.28
C GLN A 55 -12.95 7.49 3.43
N TYR A 56 -13.42 6.64 2.53
CA TYR A 56 -14.57 6.89 1.68
C TYR A 56 -15.84 7.16 2.51
N ARG A 57 -16.10 6.31 3.51
CA ARG A 57 -17.26 6.46 4.41
C ARG A 57 -17.24 7.78 5.17
N ARG A 58 -16.07 8.19 5.67
CA ARG A 58 -15.91 9.47 6.37
C ARG A 58 -16.10 10.65 5.43
N ALA A 59 -15.57 10.58 4.21
CA ALA A 59 -15.70 11.63 3.21
C ALA A 59 -17.16 11.83 2.76
N ASN A 60 -17.93 10.75 2.67
CA ASN A 60 -19.30 10.75 2.16
C ASN A 60 -20.39 10.70 3.26
N GLY A 61 -20.02 10.65 4.54
CA GLY A 61 -20.97 10.58 5.66
C GLY A 61 -21.74 9.26 5.77
N GLU A 62 -21.19 8.16 5.26
CA GLU A 62 -21.89 6.88 5.16
C GLU A 62 -21.67 5.95 6.37
N SER A 63 -22.75 5.28 6.80
CA SER A 63 -22.70 4.31 7.91
C SER A 63 -22.06 2.98 7.51
N PHE A 64 -21.47 2.25 8.46
CA PHE A 64 -20.91 0.91 8.20
C PHE A 64 -22.02 -0.09 7.82
N HIS A 65 -23.22 0.12 8.34
CA HIS A 65 -24.39 -0.71 8.04
C HIS A 65 -24.88 -0.54 6.60
N ALA A 66 -24.46 0.51 5.89
CA ALA A 66 -24.77 0.69 4.47
C ALA A 66 -24.07 -0.35 3.58
N PHE A 67 -23.02 -1.00 4.06
CA PHE A 67 -22.21 -1.94 3.28
C PHE A 67 -22.42 -3.40 3.71
N SER A 68 -22.43 -4.29 2.73
CA SER A 68 -22.34 -5.74 2.93
C SER A 68 -20.96 -6.13 3.48
N PRO A 69 -20.81 -7.37 3.98
CA PRO A 69 -19.48 -7.95 4.15
C PRO A 69 -18.66 -7.83 2.86
N ARG A 70 -17.34 -7.72 3.02
CA ARG A 70 -16.37 -7.61 1.94
C ARG A 70 -16.33 -8.88 1.10
N GLU A 71 -16.31 -8.73 -0.21
CA GLU A 71 -16.03 -9.79 -1.18
C GLU A 71 -14.60 -9.63 -1.69
N ASP A 72 -13.81 -10.70 -1.60
CA ASP A 72 -12.39 -10.69 -1.96
C ASP A 72 -12.19 -11.48 -3.26
N ARG A 73 -11.49 -10.89 -4.24
CA ARG A 73 -11.07 -11.55 -5.47
C ARG A 73 -9.58 -11.37 -5.69
N ILE A 74 -8.92 -12.47 -6.04
CA ILE A 74 -7.49 -12.49 -6.35
C ILE A 74 -7.33 -12.52 -7.86
N TRP A 75 -6.51 -11.60 -8.37
CA TRP A 75 -6.14 -11.50 -9.76
C TRP A 75 -4.63 -11.75 -9.93
N ALA A 76 -4.19 -11.93 -11.18
CA ALA A 76 -2.77 -12.13 -11.47
C ALA A 76 -1.93 -10.87 -11.20
N ASP A 77 -2.55 -9.70 -11.28
CA ASP A 77 -1.94 -8.37 -11.19
C ASP A 77 -2.28 -7.64 -9.87
N GLY A 78 -3.10 -8.24 -9.01
CA GLY A 78 -3.49 -7.61 -7.74
C GLY A 78 -4.69 -8.26 -7.06
N TRP A 79 -5.37 -7.46 -6.25
CA TRP A 79 -6.55 -7.86 -5.49
C TRP A 79 -7.68 -6.89 -5.75
N GLU A 80 -8.89 -7.42 -5.84
CA GLU A 80 -10.11 -6.64 -5.88
C GLU A 80 -10.94 -6.93 -4.64
N PHE A 81 -11.33 -5.86 -3.95
CA PHE A 81 -12.20 -5.89 -2.79
C PHE A 81 -13.48 -5.17 -3.14
N ARG A 82 -14.62 -5.79 -2.84
CA ARG A 82 -15.93 -5.24 -3.17
C ARG A 82 -16.83 -5.21 -1.93
N TRP A 83 -17.50 -4.08 -1.74
CA TRP A 83 -18.60 -3.94 -0.79
C TRP A 83 -19.85 -3.56 -1.53
N ARG A 84 -20.93 -4.31 -1.32
CA ARG A 84 -22.24 -4.00 -1.91
C ARG A 84 -23.00 -3.08 -0.99
N TYR A 85 -23.74 -2.14 -1.54
CA TYR A 85 -24.62 -1.30 -0.74
C TYR A 85 -25.88 -2.08 -0.36
N ARG A 86 -26.15 -2.26 0.94
CA ARG A 86 -27.34 -2.99 1.44
C ARG A 86 -28.69 -2.45 0.99
N PRO A 87 -28.93 -1.14 0.80
CA PRO A 87 -30.21 -0.70 0.25
C PRO A 87 -30.45 -1.20 -1.19
N CYS A 88 -29.39 -1.58 -1.94
CA CYS A 88 -29.50 -2.06 -3.33
C CYS A 88 -28.28 -2.91 -3.78
N PRO A 89 -28.03 -4.08 -3.16
CA PRO A 89 -26.77 -4.81 -3.30
C PRO A 89 -26.53 -5.38 -4.69
N GLN A 90 -27.59 -5.50 -5.50
CA GLN A 90 -27.51 -5.96 -6.89
C GLN A 90 -27.03 -4.87 -7.86
N PHE A 91 -27.17 -3.58 -7.52
CA PHE A 91 -26.91 -2.47 -8.44
C PHE A 91 -25.75 -1.58 -7.98
N ALA A 92 -25.66 -1.28 -6.68
CA ALA A 92 -24.62 -0.42 -6.17
C ALA A 92 -23.54 -1.18 -5.40
N SER A 93 -22.28 -0.88 -5.71
CA SER A 93 -21.14 -1.43 -5.00
C SER A 93 -19.91 -0.53 -5.12
N LEU A 94 -19.16 -0.47 -4.03
CA LEU A 94 -17.82 0.08 -4.01
C LEU A 94 -16.83 -1.03 -4.32
N ARG A 95 -15.98 -0.82 -5.34
CA ARG A 95 -14.88 -1.72 -5.70
C ARG A 95 -13.56 -0.98 -5.49
N VAL A 96 -12.62 -1.67 -4.85
CA VAL A 96 -11.26 -1.19 -4.63
C VAL A 96 -10.31 -2.22 -5.24
N TRP A 97 -9.48 -1.77 -6.17
CA TRP A 97 -8.41 -2.58 -6.73
C TRP A 97 -7.08 -2.13 -6.17
N ILE A 98 -6.26 -3.10 -5.74
CA ILE A 98 -4.91 -2.89 -5.18
C ILE A 98 -3.92 -3.68 -6.05
N SER A 99 -2.88 -3.01 -6.55
CA SER A 99 -1.84 -3.66 -7.36
C SER A 99 -1.00 -4.63 -6.55
N ARG A 100 -0.37 -5.60 -7.24
CA ARG A 100 0.47 -6.63 -6.62
C ARG A 100 1.61 -6.10 -5.75
N ASP A 101 2.18 -4.96 -6.15
CA ASP A 101 3.26 -4.25 -5.45
C ASP A 101 2.77 -3.30 -4.33
N GLY A 102 1.44 -3.17 -4.15
CA GLY A 102 0.82 -2.28 -3.18
C GLY A 102 1.01 -0.78 -3.46
N ARG A 103 1.55 -0.40 -4.62
CA ARG A 103 1.85 1.01 -4.96
C ARG A 103 0.68 1.74 -5.59
N ARG A 104 -0.27 1.01 -6.18
CA ARG A 104 -1.43 1.58 -6.86
C ARG A 104 -2.70 1.05 -6.21
N ALA A 105 -3.62 1.98 -5.95
CA ALA A 105 -4.97 1.68 -5.53
C ALA A 105 -5.94 2.50 -6.37
N SER A 106 -6.99 1.87 -6.87
CA SER A 106 -8.05 2.55 -7.62
C SER A 106 -9.41 2.19 -7.05
N PHE A 107 -10.28 3.19 -6.97
CA PHE A 107 -11.67 3.03 -6.58
C PHE A 107 -12.55 3.08 -7.82
N ALA A 108 -13.53 2.19 -7.88
CA ALA A 108 -14.61 2.23 -8.85
C ALA A 108 -15.92 2.13 -8.06
N GLU A 109 -16.68 3.22 -8.08
CA GLU A 109 -18.02 3.26 -7.52
C GLU A 109 -19.01 2.92 -8.63
N LEU A 110 -19.94 2.02 -8.35
CA LEU A 110 -21.18 1.93 -9.11
C LEU A 110 -22.27 2.50 -8.21
N PRO A 111 -22.59 3.81 -8.31
CA PRO A 111 -23.73 4.39 -7.63
C PRO A 111 -24.92 4.31 -8.56
N ASP A 112 -25.75 3.28 -8.45
CA ASP A 112 -27.17 3.55 -8.59
C ASP A 112 -28.04 2.45 -8.01
N CYS A 113 -28.91 2.81 -7.06
CA CYS A 113 -29.95 1.91 -6.58
C CYS A 113 -31.17 1.87 -7.51
N ALA A 114 -31.30 2.84 -8.42
CA ALA A 114 -32.21 2.89 -9.56
C ALA A 114 -32.02 4.26 -10.24
N PRO A 115 -31.39 4.36 -11.42
CA PRO A 115 -31.42 5.62 -12.17
C PRO A 115 -32.83 5.76 -12.71
N THR A 116 -33.66 6.63 -12.12
CA THR A 116 -34.94 7.00 -12.75
C THR A 116 -34.73 7.80 -14.04
N GLN A 117 -33.50 8.16 -14.40
CA GLN A 117 -33.16 8.84 -15.65
C GLN A 117 -31.81 8.34 -16.16
N GLY A 118 -31.77 7.97 -17.44
CA GLY A 118 -30.63 7.29 -18.07
C GLY A 118 -29.28 7.99 -17.89
N PHE A 119 -28.23 7.17 -17.86
CA PHE A 119 -26.81 7.49 -18.06
C PHE A 119 -26.41 8.97 -17.99
N MET A 120 -26.48 9.56 -16.80
CA MET A 120 -25.59 10.65 -16.40
C MET A 120 -25.15 10.38 -14.96
N VAL A 121 -24.15 9.51 -14.87
CA VAL A 121 -23.28 9.38 -13.70
C VAL A 121 -22.81 10.79 -13.39
N ASN A 122 -23.29 11.39 -12.31
CA ASN A 122 -22.60 12.55 -11.75
C ASN A 122 -21.21 12.04 -11.32
N PRO A 123 -20.10 12.43 -11.97
CA PRO A 123 -18.81 12.23 -11.33
C PRO A 123 -18.84 13.04 -10.03
N LEU A 124 -18.42 12.43 -8.93
CA LEU A 124 -18.41 13.09 -7.61
C LEU A 124 -17.79 14.50 -7.72
N LYS A 125 -18.46 15.43 -7.04
CA LYS A 125 -18.06 16.82 -6.79
C LYS A 125 -16.55 16.96 -6.58
N THR A 126 -15.97 17.92 -7.31
CA THR A 126 -14.68 18.57 -7.03
C THR A 126 -14.54 19.03 -5.59
#